data_AF-A0A2R6RZN4-F1
#
_entry.id   AF-A0A2R6RZN4-F1
#
_cell.length_a   1.000
_cell.length_b   1.000
_cell.length_c   1.000
_cell.angle_alpha   90.00
_cell.angle_beta   90.00
_cell.angle_gamma   90.00
#
_symmetry.space_group_name_H-M   'P 1'
#
loop_
_entity.id
_entity.type
_entity.pdbx_description
1 polymer ?
#
loop_
_entity_poly.entity_id
_entity_poly.type
_entity_poly.pdbx_seq_one_letter_code
_entity_poly.pdbx_strand_id
1 'polypeptide(L)'
;MTNDAMGESSTSQKKPSNASKPRKRFVGSKSATPSKPGLASVVANQIPPEILQDTQLNSAIKQLPSNYSFEIHKTIHHIRKNNSKMVALQMPEGLQMFACTITDIIERADN
;
A
#
# COMPACT_ATOMS: atom_id res chain seq x y z
N MET A 1 -43.25 -3.63 -54.49
CA MET A 1 -43.91 -3.08 -53.29
C MET A 1 -43.29 -3.73 -52.07
N THR A 2 -42.84 -2.89 -51.15
CA THR A 2 -41.96 -3.15 -50.00
C THR A 2 -42.66 -3.91 -48.87
N ASN A 3 -41.98 -4.92 -48.35
CA ASN A 3 -42.30 -5.60 -47.09
C ASN A 3 -41.05 -5.72 -46.24
N ASP A 4 -41.23 -5.39 -44.94
CA ASP A 4 -40.55 -5.92 -43.76
C ASP A 4 -39.05 -5.62 -43.58
N ALA A 5 -38.46 -5.48 -42.39
CA ALA A 5 -38.86 -5.14 -41.02
C ALA A 5 -37.53 -5.26 -40.24
N MET A 6 -36.98 -4.20 -39.65
CA MET A 6 -36.16 -4.25 -38.42
C MET A 6 -35.73 -2.83 -38.05
N GLY A 7 -36.15 -2.35 -36.88
CA GLY A 7 -35.76 -1.03 -36.39
C GLY A 7 -36.41 -0.74 -35.05
N GLU A 8 -36.13 -1.56 -34.05
CA GLU A 8 -36.46 -1.23 -32.66
C GLU A 8 -35.48 -0.16 -32.14
N SER A 9 -36.02 0.96 -31.67
CA SER A 9 -35.35 1.88 -30.75
C SER A 9 -36.42 2.58 -29.92
N SER A 10 -36.76 1.91 -28.83
CA SER A 10 -37.74 2.31 -27.84
C SER A 10 -37.17 3.40 -26.92
N THR A 11 -37.46 4.69 -27.18
CA THR A 11 -37.28 5.73 -26.15
C THR A 11 -38.59 5.98 -25.42
N SER A 12 -38.66 5.42 -24.22
CA SER A 12 -39.78 5.44 -23.28
C SER A 12 -40.04 6.84 -22.71
N GLN A 13 -41.31 7.06 -22.42
CA GLN A 13 -42.01 8.31 -22.09
C GLN A 13 -41.57 8.92 -20.74
N LYS A 14 -41.37 10.24 -20.68
CA LYS A 14 -41.26 11.01 -19.41
C LYS A 14 -42.67 11.32 -18.87
N LYS A 15 -43.04 10.74 -17.73
CA LYS A 15 -44.12 11.22 -16.85
C LYS A 15 -43.51 12.01 -15.66
N PRO A 16 -44.06 13.17 -15.26
CA PRO A 16 -43.56 13.89 -14.09
C PRO A 16 -44.04 13.21 -12.81
N SER A 17 -43.09 12.89 -11.90
CA SER A 17 -43.35 12.29 -10.60
C SER A 17 -43.79 13.35 -9.57
N ASN A 18 -45.02 13.27 -9.10
CA ASN A 18 -45.49 13.97 -7.90
C ASN A 18 -44.85 13.33 -6.64
N ALA A 19 -43.87 14.00 -6.04
CA ALA A 19 -43.17 13.54 -4.84
C ALA A 19 -43.67 14.26 -3.58
N SER A 20 -44.83 13.87 -3.04
CA SER A 20 -45.27 14.26 -1.70
C SER A 20 -45.05 13.13 -0.71
N LYS A 21 -43.79 12.85 -0.35
CA LYS A 21 -43.44 12.05 0.83
C LYS A 21 -42.24 12.69 1.52
N PRO A 22 -42.36 13.12 2.80
CA PRO A 22 -41.33 13.87 3.47
C PRO A 22 -40.08 13.01 3.68
N ARG A 23 -38.92 13.55 3.30
CA ARG A 23 -37.61 12.90 3.50
C ARG A 23 -37.41 12.65 5.00
N LYS A 24 -37.30 11.38 5.39
CA LYS A 24 -36.93 10.94 6.74
C LYS A 24 -35.49 11.40 7.01
N ARG A 25 -35.35 12.57 7.63
CA ARG A 25 -34.04 13.11 8.05
C ARG A 25 -33.54 12.21 9.18
N PHE A 26 -32.48 11.46 8.92
CA PHE A 26 -31.73 10.76 9.97
C PHE A 26 -31.12 11.82 10.89
N VAL A 27 -31.83 12.19 11.95
CA VAL A 27 -31.26 12.94 13.06
C VAL A 27 -30.60 11.90 13.95
N GLY A 28 -29.28 11.76 13.83
CA GLY A 28 -28.50 10.86 14.67
C GLY A 28 -28.83 11.13 16.14
N SER A 29 -29.35 10.12 16.83
CA SER A 29 -29.52 10.17 18.27
C SER A 29 -28.12 10.23 18.90
N LYS A 30 -27.90 11.16 19.83
CA LYS A 30 -26.64 11.32 20.58
C LYS A 30 -26.43 10.20 21.61
N SER A 31 -26.61 8.95 21.21
CA SER A 31 -26.39 7.77 22.05
C SER A 31 -26.01 6.58 21.18
N ALA A 32 -24.99 6.75 20.33
CA ALA A 32 -24.25 5.60 19.82
C ALA A 32 -23.20 5.24 20.89
N THR A 33 -23.42 4.13 21.59
CA THR A 33 -22.35 3.48 22.35
C THR A 33 -21.22 3.13 21.36
N PRO A 34 -19.95 3.43 21.68
CA PRO A 34 -18.86 3.17 20.75
C PRO A 34 -18.79 1.66 20.48
N SER A 35 -19.07 1.27 19.24
CA SER A 35 -19.08 -0.10 18.79
C SER A 35 -17.65 -0.65 18.77
N LYS A 36 -17.24 -1.25 19.90
CA LYS A 36 -15.98 -2.00 20.12
C LYS A 36 -14.72 -1.13 19.94
N PRO A 37 -13.70 -1.24 20.81
CA PRO A 37 -12.40 -0.66 20.48
C PRO A 37 -11.95 -1.31 19.17
N GLY A 38 -11.99 -0.55 18.08
CA GLY A 38 -11.48 -0.99 16.80
C GLY A 38 -10.07 -1.51 17.03
N LEU A 39 -9.75 -2.67 16.43
CA LEU A 39 -8.40 -3.23 16.41
C LEU A 39 -7.43 -2.05 16.29
N ALA A 40 -6.65 -1.82 17.35
CA ALA A 40 -5.60 -0.83 17.32
C ALA A 40 -4.83 -1.10 16.03
N SER A 41 -4.83 -0.13 15.11
CA SER A 41 -4.06 -0.23 13.88
C SER A 41 -2.63 -0.47 14.32
N VAL A 42 -2.17 -1.71 14.23
CA VAL A 42 -0.78 -2.05 14.51
C VAL A 42 0.00 -1.15 13.57
N VAL A 43 0.79 -0.24 14.13
CA VAL A 43 1.64 0.65 13.36
C VAL A 43 2.71 -0.24 12.74
N ALA A 44 2.38 -0.85 11.60
CA ALA A 44 3.11 -1.93 10.96
C ALA A 44 4.43 -1.49 10.31
N ASN A 45 4.81 -0.22 10.50
CA ASN A 45 5.90 0.46 9.79
C ASN A 45 7.02 0.96 10.73
N GLN A 46 7.04 0.55 12.00
CA GLN A 46 8.12 0.93 12.92
C GLN A 46 9.33 0.01 12.67
N ILE A 47 10.39 0.57 12.06
CA ILE A 47 11.69 -0.10 12.01
C ILE A 47 12.28 -0.06 13.44
N PRO A 48 12.68 -1.21 14.01
CA PRO A 48 13.26 -1.26 15.35
C PRO A 48 14.50 -0.37 15.48
N PRO A 49 14.72 0.23 16.66
CA PRO A 49 15.89 1.09 16.90
C PRO A 49 17.20 0.33 16.76
N GLU A 50 17.24 -1.00 17.01
CA GLU A 50 18.46 -1.78 16.80
C GLU A 50 18.96 -1.76 15.34
N ILE A 51 18.06 -1.64 14.36
CA ILE A 51 18.44 -1.53 12.94
C ILE A 51 18.82 -0.09 12.60
N LEU A 52 18.09 0.89 13.15
CA LEU A 52 18.35 2.31 12.88
C LEU A 52 19.67 2.79 13.49
N GLN A 53 20.04 2.27 14.64
CA GLN A 53 21.22 2.69 15.41
C GLN A 53 22.46 1.81 15.16
N ASP A 54 22.35 0.81 14.27
CA ASP A 54 23.47 -0.05 13.91
C ASP A 54 24.56 0.75 13.19
N THR A 55 25.70 0.90 13.85
CA THR A 55 26.84 1.68 13.34
C THR A 55 27.50 1.03 12.13
N GLN A 56 27.58 -0.30 12.09
CA GLN A 56 28.19 -1.06 11.00
C GLN A 56 27.30 -0.97 9.76
N LEU A 57 25.99 -1.20 9.93
CA LEU A 57 25.01 -1.07 8.85
C LEU A 57 25.00 0.35 8.28
N ASN A 58 24.91 1.37 9.14
CA ASN A 58 24.89 2.76 8.69
C ASN A 58 26.19 3.16 7.99
N SER A 59 27.34 2.63 8.41
CA SER A 59 28.62 2.85 7.73
C SER A 59 28.64 2.21 6.34
N ALA A 60 28.08 1.00 6.20
CA ALA A 60 28.00 0.32 4.91
C ALA A 60 27.02 1.02 3.96
N ILE A 61 25.86 1.49 4.45
CA ILE A 61 24.89 2.27 3.66
C ILE A 61 25.50 3.57 3.11
N LYS A 62 26.41 4.23 3.85
CA LYS A 62 27.10 5.45 3.38
C LYS A 62 27.97 5.23 2.13
N GLN A 63 28.28 3.98 1.77
CA GLN A 63 28.99 3.66 0.53
C GLN A 63 28.09 3.80 -0.70
N LEU A 64 26.76 3.75 -0.51
CA LEU A 64 25.80 3.94 -1.58
C LEU A 64 25.64 5.44 -1.88
N PRO A 65 25.33 5.81 -3.14
CA PRO A 65 25.09 7.21 -3.49
C PRO A 65 23.91 7.80 -2.71
N SER A 66 24.13 8.95 -2.08
CA SER A 66 23.11 9.61 -1.24
C SER A 66 21.92 10.18 -2.02
N ASN A 67 21.98 10.20 -3.34
CA ASN A 67 20.91 10.64 -4.22
C ASN A 67 19.85 9.55 -4.48
N TYR A 68 19.99 8.35 -3.90
CA TYR A 68 19.00 7.27 -3.96
C TYR A 68 18.62 6.79 -2.56
N SER A 69 17.31 6.64 -2.31
CA SER A 69 16.81 5.93 -1.12
C SER A 69 16.52 4.48 -1.48
N PHE A 70 17.43 3.57 -1.14
CA PHE A 70 17.24 2.14 -1.32
C PHE A 70 16.44 1.48 -0.20
N GLU A 71 16.02 2.24 0.81
CA GLU A 71 15.21 1.77 1.96
C GLU A 71 15.83 0.54 2.69
N ILE A 72 17.17 0.47 2.74
CA ILE A 72 17.90 -0.70 3.26
C ILE A 72 17.46 -1.10 4.67
N HIS A 73 17.24 -0.14 5.58
CA HIS A 73 16.76 -0.43 6.93
C HIS A 73 15.41 -1.15 6.94
N LYS A 74 14.49 -0.78 6.04
CA LYS A 74 13.18 -1.46 5.92
C LYS A 74 13.36 -2.88 5.38
N THR A 75 14.22 -3.05 4.39
CA THR A 75 14.52 -4.37 3.81
C THR A 75 15.05 -5.33 4.87
N ILE A 76 16.04 -4.90 5.66
CA ILE A 76 16.61 -5.71 6.75
C ILE A 76 15.56 -6.01 7.82
N HIS A 77 14.73 -5.03 8.18
CA HIS A 77 13.63 -5.27 9.12
C HIS A 77 12.69 -6.38 8.63
N HIS A 78 12.32 -6.36 7.35
CA HIS A 78 11.47 -7.41 6.79
C HIS A 78 12.15 -8.77 6.74
N ILE A 79 13.45 -8.82 6.41
CA ILE A 79 14.23 -10.07 6.40
C ILE A 79 14.23 -10.70 7.80
N ARG A 80 14.60 -9.92 8.83
CA ARG A 80 14.63 -10.36 10.23
C ARG A 80 13.24 -10.73 10.75
N LYS A 81 12.23 -9.90 10.49
CA LYS A 81 10.84 -10.14 10.91
C LYS A 81 10.28 -11.45 10.33
N ASN A 82 10.62 -11.76 9.08
CA ASN A 82 10.12 -12.94 8.39
C ASN A 82 11.07 -14.16 8.48
N ASN A 83 12.23 -14.03 9.14
CA ASN A 83 13.29 -15.05 9.17
C ASN A 83 13.64 -15.59 7.77
N SER A 84 13.83 -14.67 6.81
CA SER A 84 14.02 -15.03 5.41
C SER A 84 15.43 -15.58 5.16
N LYS A 85 15.53 -16.83 4.70
CA LYS A 85 16.83 -17.48 4.37
C LYS A 85 17.36 -17.16 2.97
N MET A 86 16.48 -16.73 2.07
CA MET A 86 16.81 -16.39 0.69
C MET A 86 16.10 -15.11 0.31
N VAL A 87 16.84 -14.19 -0.31
CA VAL A 87 16.34 -12.88 -0.71
C VAL A 87 16.74 -12.65 -2.17
N ALA A 88 15.76 -12.27 -2.99
CA ALA A 88 16.00 -11.86 -4.37
C ALA A 88 15.84 -10.34 -4.47
N LEU A 89 16.81 -9.67 -5.11
CA LEU A 89 16.75 -8.24 -5.39
C LEU A 89 16.33 -8.03 -6.84
N GLN A 90 15.13 -7.51 -7.05
CA GLN A 90 14.69 -7.08 -8.36
C GLN A 90 15.07 -5.62 -8.56
N MET A 91 15.91 -5.33 -9.56
CA MET A 91 16.37 -3.98 -9.86
C MET A 91 16.18 -3.65 -11.34
N PRO A 92 15.73 -2.43 -11.69
CA PRO A 92 15.79 -1.93 -13.06
C PRO A 92 17.25 -1.77 -13.51
N GLU A 93 17.51 -1.79 -14.81
CA GLU A 93 18.86 -1.76 -15.41
C GLU A 93 19.78 -0.69 -14.79
N GLY A 94 19.26 0.54 -14.65
CA GLY A 94 20.03 1.67 -14.09
C GLY A 94 20.40 1.57 -12.61
N LEU A 95 19.84 0.60 -11.87
CA LEU A 95 20.18 0.36 -10.46
C LEU A 95 20.89 -0.97 -10.24
N GLN A 96 21.02 -1.83 -11.27
CA GLN A 96 21.69 -3.12 -11.16
C GLN A 96 23.16 -3.01 -10.76
N MET A 97 23.84 -1.90 -11.12
CA MET A 97 25.23 -1.66 -10.71
C MET A 97 25.42 -1.61 -9.19
N PHE A 98 24.36 -1.32 -8.43
CA PHE A 98 24.38 -1.30 -6.96
C PHE A 98 23.95 -2.63 -6.34
N ALA A 99 23.47 -3.59 -7.14
CA ALA A 99 22.90 -4.84 -6.63
C ALA A 99 23.91 -5.62 -5.78
N CYS A 100 25.13 -5.80 -6.27
CA CYS A 100 26.17 -6.53 -5.51
C CYS A 100 26.48 -5.84 -4.17
N THR A 101 26.69 -4.52 -4.19
CA THR A 101 26.96 -3.76 -2.95
C THR A 101 25.80 -3.84 -1.96
N ILE A 102 24.56 -3.77 -2.44
CA ILE A 102 23.36 -3.92 -1.60
C ILE A 102 23.28 -5.33 -1.02
N THR A 103 23.56 -6.37 -1.82
CA THR A 103 23.63 -7.76 -1.33
C THR A 103 24.64 -7.90 -0.21
N ASP A 104 25.86 -7.38 -0.38
CA ASP A 104 26.90 -7.44 0.65
C ASP A 104 26.48 -6.71 1.95
N ILE A 105 25.75 -5.60 1.83
CA ILE A 105 25.23 -4.87 3.00
C ILE A 105 24.17 -5.71 3.73
N ILE A 106 23.26 -6.35 3.00
CA ILE A 106 22.18 -7.18 3.57
C ILE A 106 22.77 -8.41 4.26
N GLU A 107 23.74 -9.09 3.63
CA GLU A 107 24.37 -10.28 4.18
C GLU A 107 25.14 -9.99 5.47
N ARG A 108 25.83 -8.84 5.55
CA ARG A 108 26.51 -8.39 6.78
C ARG A 108 25.56 -7.97 7.89
N ALA A 109 24.31 -7.66 7.57
CA ALA A 109 23.32 -7.25 8.57
C ALA A 109 22.54 -8.43 9.16
N ASP A 110 22.55 -9.59 8.50
CA ASP A 110 21.88 -10.82 8.98
C ASP A 110 22.82 -11.75 9.76
N ASN A 111 24.11 -11.77 9.40
CA ASN A 111 25.17 -12.52 10.08
C ASN A 111 25.76 -11.79 11.29
#